data_AF-X0VCD8-F1
#
_entry.id   AF-X0VCD8-F1
#
_cell.length_a   1.000
_cell.length_b   1.000
_cell.length_c   1.000
_cell.angle_alpha   90.00
_cell.angle_beta   90.00
_cell.angle_gamma   90.00
#
_symmetry.space_group_name_H-M   'P 1'
#
loop_
_entity.id
_entity.type
_entity.pdbx_description
1 polymer ?
#
loop_
_entity_poly.entity_id
_entity_poly.type
_entity_poly.pdbx_seq_one_letter_code
_entity_poly.pdbx_strand_id
1 'polypeptide(L)'
;PALMDIGIIAFSLAVLFQLVTLPVEFDASKRAVNLLVGANIVSDTEEINSVKKVLSAAALTYVAATSVAVFQLLRLIVLRNRR
;
A
#
# COMPACT_ATOMS: atom_id res chain seq x y z
N PRO A 1 -7.31 -4.15 -29.97
CA PRO A 1 -8.14 -3.21 -29.17
C PRO A 1 -8.82 -3.88 -27.97
N ALA A 2 -9.72 -4.85 -28.20
CA ALA A 2 -10.54 -5.47 -27.14
C ALA A 2 -9.74 -6.07 -25.97
N LEU A 3 -8.65 -6.82 -26.23
CA LEU A 3 -7.83 -7.41 -25.17
C LEU A 3 -7.16 -6.35 -24.27
N MET A 4 -6.77 -5.21 -24.84
CA MET A 4 -6.14 -4.12 -24.10
C MET A 4 -7.15 -3.37 -23.23
N ASP A 5 -8.35 -3.13 -23.75
CA ASP A 5 -9.43 -2.49 -22.99
C ASP A 5 -9.88 -3.38 -21.81
N ILE A 6 -10.02 -4.69 -22.03
CA ILE A 6 -10.32 -5.66 -20.95
C ILE A 6 -9.21 -5.65 -19.89
N GLY A 7 -7.94 -5.66 -20.31
CA GLY A 7 -6.80 -5.58 -19.40
C GLY A 7 -6.77 -4.29 -18.58
N ILE A 8 -7.08 -3.14 -19.19
CA ILE A 8 -7.17 -1.86 -18.49
C ILE A 8 -8.29 -1.89 -17.45
N ILE A 9 -9.47 -2.43 -17.78
CA ILE A 9 -10.59 -2.54 -16.84
C ILE A 9 -10.20 -3.44 -15.65
N ALA A 10 -9.67 -4.63 -15.92
CA ALA A 10 -9.25 -5.56 -14.87
C ALA A 10 -8.15 -4.95 -13.97
N PHE A 11 -7.15 -4.29 -14.57
CA PHE A 11 -6.09 -3.64 -13.81
C PHE A 11 -6.58 -2.42 -13.01
N SER A 12 -7.55 -1.67 -13.54
CA SER A 12 -8.18 -0.56 -12.81
C SER A 12 -8.89 -1.04 -11.56
N LEU A 13 -9.58 -2.19 -11.63
CA LEU A 13 -10.22 -2.81 -10.47
C LEU A 13 -9.19 -3.23 -9.41
N ALA A 14 -8.04 -3.78 -9.83
CA ALA A 14 -6.94 -4.13 -8.93
C ALA A 14 -6.34 -2.88 -8.25
N VAL A 15 -6.09 -1.80 -9.00
CA VAL A 15 -5.60 -0.53 -8.45
C VAL A 15 -6.60 0.09 -7.48
N LEU A 16 -7.90 0.06 -7.81
CA LEU A 16 -8.96 0.55 -6.95
C LEU A 16 -9.01 -0.25 -5.64
N PHE A 17 -8.94 -1.58 -5.72
CA PHE A 17 -8.88 -2.43 -4.54
C PHE A 17 -7.69 -2.07 -3.66
N GLN A 18 -6.50 -1.94 -4.24
CA GLN A 18 -5.28 -1.54 -3.53
C GLN A 18 -5.44 -0.18 -2.80
N LEU A 19 -6.07 0.80 -3.45
CA LEU A 19 -6.33 2.12 -2.85
C LEU A 19 -7.30 2.03 -1.66
N VAL A 20 -8.32 1.19 -1.76
CA VAL A 20 -9.32 1.00 -0.70
C VAL A 20 -8.76 0.21 0.48
N THR A 21 -7.82 -0.72 0.25
CA THR A 21 -7.18 -1.50 1.32
C THR A 21 -6.00 -0.78 1.96
N LEU A 22 -5.41 0.22 1.31
CA LEU A 22 -4.26 0.96 1.83
C LEU A 22 -4.45 1.54 3.27
N PRO A 23 -5.63 2.04 3.68
CA PRO A 23 -5.89 2.42 5.07
C PRO A 23 -5.71 1.29 6.08
N VAL A 24 -6.01 0.04 5.71
CA VAL A 24 -5.91 -1.10 6.64
C VAL A 24 -4.47 -1.45 6.96
N GLU A 25 -3.54 -1.16 6.06
CA GLU A 25 -2.09 -1.37 6.28
C GLU A 25 -1.54 -0.38 7.32
N PHE A 26 -2.02 0.87 7.30
CA PHE A 26 -1.65 1.84 8.33
C PHE A 26 -2.26 1.51 9.70
N ASP A 27 -3.50 1.01 9.72
CA ASP A 27 -4.13 0.55 10.96
C ASP A 27 -3.40 -0.67 11.54
N ALA A 28 -3.00 -1.61 10.68
CA ALA A 28 -2.23 -2.79 11.07
C ALA A 28 -0.90 -2.40 11.73
N SER A 29 -0.14 -1.45 11.16
CA SER A 29 1.10 -0.95 11.78
C SER A 29 0.87 -0.32 13.15
N LYS A 30 -0.21 0.47 13.33
CA LYS A 30 -0.54 1.06 14.63
C LYS A 30 -0.94 0.01 15.66
N ARG A 31 -1.78 -0.95 15.26
CA ARG A 31 -2.23 -2.04 16.13
C ARG A 31 -1.07 -2.93 16.55
N ALA A 32 -0.13 -3.22 15.64
CA ALA A 32 1.06 -4.00 15.94
C ALA A 32 1.92 -3.36 17.04
N VAL A 33 2.15 -2.04 17.00
CA VAL A 33 2.86 -1.32 18.08
C VAL A 33 2.15 -1.52 19.42
N ASN A 34 0.83 -1.34 19.47
CA ASN A 34 0.06 -1.50 20.70
C ASN A 34 0.10 -2.92 21.26
N LEU A 35 0.09 -3.93 20.38
CA LEU A 35 0.21 -5.34 20.79
C LEU A 35 1.60 -5.64 21.36
N LEU A 36 2.66 -5.11 20.76
CA LEU A 36 4.03 -5.30 21.23
C LEU A 36 4.25 -4.66 22.61
N VAL A 37 3.69 -3.46 22.84
CA VAL A 37 3.73 -2.79 24.13
C VAL A 37 2.86 -3.53 25.17
N GLY A 38 1.62 -3.89 24.81
CA GLY A 38 0.72 -4.60 25.70
C GLY A 38 1.21 -6.00 26.10
N ALA A 39 2.03 -6.63 25.26
CA ALA A 39 2.65 -7.92 25.54
C ALA A 39 3.97 -7.82 26.34
N ASN A 40 4.42 -6.62 26.75
CA ASN A 40 5.74 -6.36 27.34
C ASN A 40 6.91 -6.88 26.47
N ILE A 41 6.73 -7.00 25.15
CA ILE A 41 7.81 -7.34 24.21
C ILE A 41 8.69 -6.12 23.97
N VAL A 42 8.08 -4.92 24.00
CA VAL A 42 8.76 -3.64 23.87
C VAL A 42 8.28 -2.74 25.00
N SER A 43 9.21 -2.30 25.84
CA SER A 43 8.88 -1.61 27.10
C SER A 43 9.57 -0.26 27.23
N ASP A 44 10.76 -0.13 26.64
CA ASP A 44 11.53 1.11 26.68
C ASP A 44 11.02 2.13 25.64
N THR A 45 11.05 3.42 25.98
CA THR A 45 10.54 4.49 25.13
C THR A 45 11.34 4.62 23.82
N GLU A 46 12.66 4.40 23.84
CA GLU A 46 13.49 4.42 22.64
C GLU A 46 13.17 3.24 21.70
N GLU A 47 12.94 2.05 22.27
CA GLU A 47 12.56 0.87 21.50
C GLU A 47 11.18 1.04 20.86
N ILE A 48 10.20 1.58 21.59
CA ILE A 48 8.85 1.88 21.06
C ILE A 48 8.95 2.82 19.86
N ASN A 49 9.74 3.88 19.97
CA ASN A 49 9.95 4.84 18.89
C ASN A 49 10.62 4.19 17.67
N SER A 50 11.61 3.33 17.90
CA SER A 50 12.32 2.60 16.85
C SER A 50 11.39 1.63 16.12
N VAL A 51 10.61 0.84 16.86
CA VAL A 51 9.63 -0.11 16.34
C VAL A 51 8.55 0.62 15.54
N LYS A 52 8.01 1.73 16.07
CA LYS A 52 7.03 2.56 15.36
C LYS A 52 7.59 3.09 14.05
N LYS A 53 8.86 3.52 14.02
CA LYS A 53 9.52 3.99 12.80
C LYS A 53 9.63 2.88 11.75
N VAL A 54 10.04 1.69 12.14
CA VAL A 54 10.15 0.53 11.24
C VAL A 54 8.78 0.09 10.73
N LEU A 55 7.78 -0.05 11.60
CA LEU A 55 6.43 -0.47 11.20
C LEU A 55 5.73 0.59 10.32
N SER A 56 6.00 1.88 10.55
CA SER A 56 5.51 2.94 9.68
C SER A 56 6.20 2.91 8.31
N ALA A 57 7.52 2.67 8.28
CA ALA A 57 8.27 2.51 7.03
C ALA A 57 7.79 1.28 6.23
N ALA A 58 7.44 0.18 6.90
CA ALA A 58 6.85 -0.98 6.26
C ALA A 58 5.52 -0.66 5.59
N ALA A 59 4.61 0.08 6.26
CA ALA A 59 3.36 0.53 5.64
C ALA A 59 3.57 1.43 4.41
N LEU A 60 4.61 2.27 4.41
CA LEU A 60 4.96 3.10 3.24
C LEU A 60 5.34 2.28 2.00
N THR A 61 5.77 1.02 2.14
CA THR A 61 6.03 0.16 0.98
C THR A 61 4.76 -0.15 0.19
N TYR A 62 3.62 -0.33 0.87
CA TYR A 62 2.31 -0.49 0.22
C TYR A 62 1.88 0.78 -0.51
N VAL A 63 2.16 1.96 0.06
CA VAL A 63 1.90 3.26 -0.59
C VAL A 63 2.71 3.42 -1.87
N ALA A 64 4.00 3.05 -1.82
CA ALA A 64 4.89 3.09 -2.97
C ALA A 64 4.41 2.13 -4.07
N ALA A 65 4.07 0.89 -3.72
CA ALA A 65 3.54 -0.09 -4.65
C ALA A 65 2.23 0.39 -5.31
N THR A 66 1.32 0.98 -4.53
CA THR A 66 0.07 1.55 -5.03
C THR A 66 0.32 2.71 -6.00
N SER A 67 1.27 3.59 -5.68
CA SER A 67 1.67 4.70 -6.56
C SER A 67 2.22 4.19 -7.90
N VAL A 68 3.09 3.16 -7.86
CA VAL A 68 3.61 2.52 -9.08
C VAL A 68 2.48 1.91 -9.91
N ALA A 69 1.53 1.23 -9.28
CA ALA A 69 0.38 0.63 -9.95
C ALA A 69 -0.50 1.70 -10.63
N VAL A 70 -0.72 2.85 -9.96
CA VAL A 70 -1.43 4.00 -10.55
C VAL A 70 -0.68 4.55 -11.76
N PHE A 71 0.64 4.74 -11.69
CA PHE A 71 1.41 5.22 -12.85
C PHE A 71 1.42 4.23 -14.01
N GLN A 72 1.46 2.92 -13.71
CA GLN A 72 1.35 1.89 -14.74
C GLN A 72 -0.03 1.91 -15.41
N LEU A 73 -1.10 2.15 -14.66
CA LEU A 73 -2.46 2.28 -15.22
C LEU A 73 -2.55 3.51 -16.14
N LEU A 74 -2.03 4.65 -15.70
CA LEU A 74 -1.95 5.86 -16.52
C LEU A 74 -1.16 5.62 -17.81
N ARG A 75 -0.04 4.92 -17.72
CA ARG A 75 0.78 4.53 -18.88
C ARG A 75 -0.02 3.68 -19.87
N LEU A 76 -0.80 2.70 -19.41
CA LEU A 76 -1.64 1.86 -20.27
C LEU A 76 -2.72 2.67 -21.00
N ILE A 77 -3.35 3.61 -20.30
CA ILE A 77 -4.36 4.52 -20.88
C ILE A 77 -3.74 5.40 -21.98
N VAL A 78 -2.57 6.00 -21.71
CA VAL A 78 -1.85 6.82 -22.69
C VAL A 78 -1.45 5.99 -23.92
N LEU A 79 -0.95 4.76 -23.72
CA LEU A 79 -0.60 3.87 -24.83
C LEU A 79 -1.82 3.48 -25.67
N ARG A 80 -2.96 3.25 -25.03
CA ARG A 80 -4.23 2.98 -25.70
C ARG A 80 -4.68 4.14 -26.57
N ASN A 81 -4.52 5.38 -26.11
CA ASN A 81 -4.92 6.57 -26.87
C ASN A 81 -3.99 6.90 -28.06
N ARG A 82 -2.80 6.30 -28.13
CA ARG A 82 -1.83 6.49 -29.21
C ARG A 82 -1.93 5.46 -30.34
N ARG A 83 -2.84 4.49 -30.21
CA ARG A 83 -3.15 3.47 -31.23
C ARG A 83 -4.50 3.75 -31.86
#